data_AF-A0A9D2GTN4-F1
#
_entry.id   AF-A0A9D2GTN4-F1
#
_cell.length_a   1.000
_cell.length_b   1.000
_cell.length_c   1.000
_cell.angle_alpha   90.00
_cell.angle_beta   90.00
_cell.angle_gamma   90.00
#
_symmetry.space_group_name_H-M   'P 1'
#
loop_
_entity.id
_entity.type
_entity.pdbx_description
1 polymer ?
#
loop_
_entity_poly.entity_id
_entity_poly.type
_entity_poly.pdbx_seq_one_letter_code
_entity_poly.pdbx_strand_id
1 'polypeptide(L)'
;MSKIYIFLFLLIIAGCAADVESNKNENVNYTTLLASENALTEGSNTLNYDTNKTLHTLIYYAQSPVNENFNLTNSYSISDTRESSQQTIPYKNNTVLSKANIMQQNSKDILNNINNSIAEYAYNNKIETIKKNSLSLSKTAPSVVTIGTKWENINILDVYSKTFTVINATCVAESEYAYFFLQDGLDNLTVEQIEEIKAAFDKDYLLIHQYYGEEEDTDGNGKVSFVITNLQAQLFGFFYLADKYSEQDVINKFSSSERTNESDVLYINYNFFINGKWDIYKTDILATFIHEFQHMVMFDVRNRLGLNPIVNSWITEGLSMLAEYYGGYTAPHHIYLAYYFQSNQGISLISNSTIDYGLEYLFARYLQIRFGDGFIKKIYTSQYNGIKAVEEATGMNFNELFLDFTKMILLTGRGVTNDTRYNIEEFNYPEGSEGFNRNGFNLASVIDEAYSYAAMNNSFITSSGYNNKTLSMYGFAITKWNGVFNELTLAGNKEGIAGIYYAW
;
A
#
# COMPACT_ATOMS: atom_id res chain seq x y z
N MET A 1 -50.44 45.67 3.65
CA MET A 1 -49.08 46.21 3.40
C MET A 1 -48.15 45.00 3.29
N SER A 2 -48.03 44.45 2.09
CA SER A 2 -46.94 44.66 1.12
C SER A 2 -45.95 43.48 1.17
N LYS A 3 -46.36 42.36 0.57
CA LYS A 3 -45.44 41.40 -0.04
C LYS A 3 -44.98 42.02 -1.36
N ILE A 4 -43.68 42.17 -1.55
CA ILE A 4 -43.09 42.58 -2.82
C ILE A 4 -42.19 41.43 -3.29
N TYR A 5 -42.62 40.79 -4.38
CA TYR A 5 -41.76 40.11 -5.33
C TYR A 5 -41.20 41.18 -6.28
N ILE A 6 -39.88 41.20 -6.49
CA ILE A 6 -39.29 41.83 -7.68
C ILE A 6 -38.31 40.85 -8.30
N PHE A 7 -38.61 40.60 -9.57
CA PHE A 7 -37.93 39.87 -10.61
C PHE A 7 -37.05 40.88 -11.40
N LEU A 8 -36.23 40.40 -12.34
CA LEU A 8 -35.41 41.14 -13.34
C LEU A 8 -33.97 41.51 -12.87
N PHE A 9 -32.92 41.48 -13.71
CA PHE A 9 -32.77 41.28 -15.15
C PHE A 9 -31.33 40.87 -15.49
N LEU A 10 -31.16 40.06 -16.54
CA LEU A 10 -29.94 40.01 -17.32
C LEU A 10 -29.82 41.32 -18.12
N LEU A 11 -28.66 41.97 -18.09
CA LEU A 11 -28.20 42.81 -19.19
C LEU A 11 -26.67 42.87 -19.22
N ILE A 12 -26.16 42.24 -20.27
CA ILE A 12 -24.81 42.34 -20.83
C ILE A 12 -24.58 43.80 -21.23
N ILE A 13 -23.50 44.41 -20.75
CA ILE A 13 -22.90 45.57 -21.42
C ILE A 13 -21.42 45.30 -21.60
N ALA A 14 -21.04 45.30 -22.87
CA ALA A 14 -19.69 45.23 -23.38
C ALA A 14 -18.90 46.51 -23.09
N GLY A 15 -17.59 46.35 -22.93
CA GLY A 15 -16.61 47.42 -22.93
C GLY A 15 -15.25 46.89 -23.42
N CYS A 16 -15.10 46.83 -24.74
CA CYS A 16 -13.83 46.82 -25.50
C CYS A 16 -12.93 48.00 -25.04
N ALA A 17 -11.62 48.10 -25.22
CA ALA A 17 -10.58 47.53 -26.09
C ALA A 17 -9.22 47.83 -25.37
N ALA A 18 -8.07 47.24 -25.67
CA ALA A 18 -7.51 47.00 -26.98
C ALA A 18 -6.47 45.87 -26.98
N ASP A 19 -6.68 44.93 -27.90
CA ASP A 19 -5.76 44.47 -28.93
C ASP A 19 -4.26 44.59 -28.68
N VAL A 20 -3.64 43.43 -28.45
CA VAL A 20 -2.50 43.01 -29.28
C VAL A 20 -2.84 41.64 -29.86
N GLU A 21 -3.42 41.64 -31.06
CA GLU A 21 -3.40 40.49 -31.95
C GLU A 21 -1.95 40.17 -32.33
N SER A 22 -1.51 38.93 -32.11
CA SER A 22 -0.90 38.19 -33.23
C SER A 22 -1.01 36.67 -33.01
N ASN A 23 -1.77 36.07 -33.93
CA ASN A 23 -1.66 34.71 -34.47
C ASN A 23 -1.94 33.53 -33.52
N LYS A 24 -3.16 32.99 -33.58
CA LYS A 24 -3.64 31.98 -34.54
C LYS A 24 -3.09 30.58 -34.22
N ASN A 25 -4.02 29.77 -33.68
CA ASN A 25 -4.21 28.37 -34.00
C ASN A 25 -2.94 27.53 -34.19
N GLU A 26 -2.40 27.03 -33.07
CA GLU A 26 -2.05 25.62 -33.07
C GLU A 26 -3.17 24.89 -32.35
N ASN A 27 -4.08 24.33 -33.15
CA ASN A 27 -4.68 23.06 -32.79
C ASN A 27 -3.49 22.14 -32.48
N VAL A 28 -3.16 21.95 -31.20
CA VAL A 28 -2.33 20.81 -30.80
C VAL A 28 -3.20 19.60 -31.04
N ASN A 29 -3.11 19.12 -32.29
CA ASN A 29 -3.59 17.83 -32.70
C ASN A 29 -2.76 16.83 -31.89
N TYR A 30 -3.31 16.35 -30.77
CA TYR A 30 -2.81 15.16 -30.06
C TYR A 30 -3.08 13.92 -30.94
N THR A 31 -2.57 13.91 -32.16
CA THR A 31 -2.73 12.81 -33.12
C THR A 31 -1.36 12.36 -33.56
N THR A 32 -0.77 11.44 -32.80
CA THR A 32 -0.35 10.14 -33.35
C THR A 32 0.08 9.23 -32.21
N LEU A 33 -0.78 8.26 -31.93
CA LEU A 33 -0.45 7.02 -31.23
C LEU A 33 0.67 6.33 -32.03
N LEU A 34 1.86 6.18 -31.46
CA LEU A 34 2.89 5.27 -32.00
C LEU A 34 2.84 3.97 -31.20
N ALA A 35 1.70 3.27 -31.27
CA ALA A 35 1.58 1.92 -30.77
C ALA A 35 1.92 0.95 -31.92
N SER A 36 3.07 0.30 -31.82
CA SER A 36 3.23 -1.00 -32.45
C SER A 36 2.61 -2.02 -31.49
N GLU A 37 1.37 -2.43 -31.72
CA GLU A 37 0.81 -3.62 -31.05
C GLU A 37 1.46 -4.93 -31.55
N ASN A 38 2.39 -4.86 -32.50
CA ASN A 38 3.09 -6.03 -32.99
C ASN A 38 4.15 -6.48 -31.99
N ALA A 39 4.09 -7.77 -31.64
CA ALA A 39 5.15 -8.45 -30.89
C ALA A 39 6.49 -8.27 -31.62
N LEU A 40 7.52 -7.86 -30.88
CA LEU A 40 8.86 -7.78 -31.46
C LEU A 40 9.42 -9.20 -31.63
N THR A 41 10.15 -9.43 -32.72
CA THR A 41 10.81 -10.71 -32.96
C THR A 41 12.09 -10.81 -32.15
N GLU A 42 12.49 -12.04 -31.80
CA GLU A 42 13.80 -12.34 -31.17
C GLU A 42 14.94 -11.66 -31.95
N GLY A 43 15.73 -10.81 -31.28
CA GLY A 43 16.85 -10.06 -31.88
C GLY A 43 16.76 -8.54 -31.70
N SER A 44 17.42 -7.80 -32.59
CA SER A 44 17.41 -6.34 -32.62
C SER A 44 16.14 -5.84 -33.30
N ASN A 45 15.40 -4.97 -32.61
CA ASN A 45 14.23 -4.33 -33.17
C ASN A 45 14.48 -2.83 -33.31
N THR A 46 14.32 -2.32 -34.53
CA THR A 46 14.53 -0.91 -34.87
C THR A 46 13.19 -0.23 -35.08
N LEU A 47 12.92 0.86 -34.36
CA LEU A 47 11.77 1.73 -34.60
C LEU A 47 12.20 3.05 -35.23
N ASN A 48 11.46 3.46 -36.27
CA ASN A 48 11.59 4.78 -36.86
C ASN A 48 10.81 5.79 -36.01
N TYR A 49 11.49 6.81 -35.49
CA TYR A 49 10.94 7.85 -34.65
C TYR A 49 10.83 9.19 -35.40
N ASP A 50 9.78 9.97 -35.11
CA ASP A 50 9.65 11.33 -35.63
C ASP A 50 10.59 12.26 -34.85
N THR A 51 11.67 12.66 -35.51
CA THR A 51 12.75 13.46 -34.96
C THR A 51 12.32 14.86 -34.49
N ASN A 52 11.09 15.29 -34.77
CA ASN A 52 10.52 16.55 -34.29
C ASN A 52 9.82 16.43 -32.94
N LYS A 53 9.67 15.21 -32.39
CA LYS A 53 9.04 14.97 -31.09
C LYS A 53 10.10 14.77 -30.00
N THR A 54 9.76 14.95 -28.73
CA THR A 54 10.67 14.71 -27.59
C THR A 54 10.40 13.37 -26.95
N LEU A 55 11.43 12.50 -26.82
CA LEU A 55 11.26 11.19 -26.19
C LEU A 55 11.16 11.30 -24.67
N HIS A 56 9.98 11.08 -24.10
CA HIS A 56 9.72 11.16 -22.65
C HIS A 56 9.66 9.79 -21.97
N THR A 57 9.16 8.75 -22.65
CA THR A 57 8.97 7.42 -22.05
C THR A 57 8.93 6.34 -23.12
N LEU A 58 9.66 5.24 -22.88
CA LEU A 58 9.66 4.03 -23.67
C LEU A 58 9.10 2.87 -22.85
N ILE A 59 8.04 2.24 -23.34
CA ILE A 59 7.42 1.07 -22.68
C ILE A 59 7.72 -0.19 -23.48
N TYR A 60 8.24 -1.26 -22.85
CA TYR A 60 8.34 -2.58 -23.49
C TYR A 60 7.84 -3.79 -22.66
N TYR A 61 7.41 -4.87 -23.31
CA TYR A 61 6.98 -6.13 -22.66
C TYR A 61 7.98 -7.26 -22.91
N ALA A 62 8.19 -8.21 -21.99
CA ALA A 62 8.97 -9.43 -22.20
C ALA A 62 8.45 -10.65 -21.41
N GLN A 63 7.92 -11.67 -22.08
CA GLN A 63 7.41 -12.88 -21.41
C GLN A 63 8.40 -14.05 -21.43
N SER A 64 8.56 -14.78 -20.32
CA SER A 64 9.43 -15.97 -20.20
C SER A 64 8.75 -17.17 -19.50
N PRO A 65 8.96 -18.42 -19.96
CA PRO A 65 8.50 -19.63 -19.27
C PRO A 65 9.25 -19.88 -17.94
N VAL A 66 8.54 -20.31 -16.88
CA VAL A 66 9.16 -20.55 -15.55
C VAL A 66 9.58 -22.00 -15.42
N ASN A 67 10.85 -22.29 -15.71
CA ASN A 67 11.40 -23.64 -15.54
C ASN A 67 12.55 -23.72 -14.51
N GLU A 68 13.34 -22.66 -14.24
CA GLU A 68 14.49 -22.64 -13.30
C GLU A 68 14.79 -21.21 -12.76
N ASN A 69 15.93 -20.98 -12.08
CA ASN A 69 16.43 -19.64 -11.75
C ASN A 69 16.83 -18.91 -13.03
N PHE A 70 16.12 -17.85 -13.43
CA PHE A 70 16.45 -17.08 -14.63
C PHE A 70 17.00 -15.70 -14.31
N ASN A 71 18.03 -15.31 -15.04
CA ASN A 71 18.47 -13.91 -15.14
C ASN A 71 17.92 -13.35 -16.45
N LEU A 72 16.84 -12.57 -16.35
CA LEU A 72 16.33 -11.79 -17.48
C LEU A 72 17.11 -10.48 -17.56
N THR A 73 18.01 -10.42 -18.54
CA THR A 73 18.79 -9.23 -18.85
C THR A 73 18.13 -8.55 -20.05
N ASN A 74 17.50 -7.41 -19.81
CA ASN A 74 17.00 -6.54 -20.87
C ASN A 74 17.96 -5.34 -21.03
N SER A 75 18.27 -4.99 -22.27
CA SER A 75 18.95 -3.73 -22.60
C SER A 75 18.20 -2.99 -23.69
N TYR A 76 18.29 -1.66 -23.62
CA TYR A 76 17.99 -0.80 -24.75
C TYR A 76 19.20 0.10 -25.01
N SER A 77 19.40 0.45 -26.28
CA SER A 77 20.33 1.49 -26.68
C SER A 77 19.61 2.50 -27.55
N ILE A 78 19.84 3.78 -27.26
CA ILE A 78 19.40 4.91 -28.09
C ILE A 78 20.65 5.47 -28.76
N SER A 79 20.65 5.58 -30.09
CA SER A 79 21.74 6.18 -30.85
C SER A 79 21.27 7.44 -31.58
N ASP A 80 21.88 8.60 -31.29
CA ASP A 80 21.87 9.74 -32.22
C ASP A 80 22.92 9.46 -33.30
N THR A 81 22.52 9.58 -34.55
CA THR A 81 23.34 9.29 -35.71
C THR A 81 24.02 10.56 -36.25
N ARG A 82 23.70 11.73 -35.68
CA ARG A 82 24.21 13.06 -36.10
C ARG A 82 25.41 13.52 -35.29
N GLU A 83 25.56 13.00 -34.07
CA GLU A 83 26.78 13.09 -33.31
C GLU A 83 27.43 11.71 -33.26
N SER A 84 28.75 11.62 -33.34
CA SER A 84 29.51 10.38 -33.14
C SER A 84 29.45 9.85 -31.69
N SER A 85 28.43 10.22 -30.92
CA SER A 85 28.20 9.89 -29.52
C SER A 85 27.12 8.81 -29.40
N GLN A 86 27.53 7.55 -29.45
CA GLN A 86 26.68 6.46 -28.95
C GLN A 86 26.60 6.58 -27.42
N GLN A 87 25.44 6.95 -26.89
CA GLN A 87 25.14 6.71 -25.47
C GLN A 87 24.58 5.30 -25.33
N THR A 88 25.49 4.33 -25.17
CA THR A 88 25.11 2.99 -24.75
C THR A 88 24.83 3.01 -23.26
N ILE A 89 23.56 2.87 -22.88
CA ILE A 89 23.17 2.78 -21.48
C ILE A 89 23.39 1.33 -21.05
N PRO A 90 24.22 1.08 -20.01
CA PRO A 90 24.62 -0.28 -19.68
C PRO A 90 23.44 -1.13 -19.22
N TYR A 91 23.54 -2.43 -19.54
CA TYR A 91 22.67 -3.50 -19.07
C TYR A 91 22.28 -3.33 -17.60
N LYS A 92 20.98 -3.20 -17.32
CA LYS A 92 20.47 -3.38 -15.96
C LYS A 92 20.06 -4.84 -15.82
N ASN A 93 20.91 -5.63 -15.16
CA ASN A 93 20.55 -6.99 -14.77
C ASN A 93 19.42 -6.91 -13.74
N ASN A 94 18.20 -7.24 -14.15
CA ASN A 94 17.10 -7.42 -13.23
C ASN A 94 17.09 -8.90 -12.84
N THR A 95 17.75 -9.20 -11.73
CA THR A 95 17.72 -10.55 -11.16
C THR A 95 16.36 -10.75 -10.51
N VAL A 96 15.43 -11.44 -11.19
CA VAL A 96 14.21 -11.96 -10.55
C VAL A 96 14.62 -13.21 -9.78
N LEU A 97 15.09 -13.02 -8.55
CA LEU A 97 15.50 -14.12 -7.68
C LEU A 97 14.27 -14.92 -7.26
N SER A 98 14.30 -16.23 -7.49
CA SER A 98 13.41 -17.15 -6.78
C SER A 98 13.71 -17.09 -5.28
N LYS A 99 12.71 -17.39 -4.45
CA LYS A 99 12.74 -17.39 -2.97
C LYS A 99 14.03 -17.94 -2.38
N ALA A 100 15.01 -17.06 -2.17
CA ALA A 100 16.11 -17.18 -1.22
C ALA A 100 17.07 -16.00 -1.42
N ASN A 101 17.01 -15.01 -0.53
CA ASN A 101 18.18 -14.57 0.24
C ASN A 101 17.81 -13.43 1.19
N ILE A 102 18.35 -13.56 2.40
CA ILE A 102 18.01 -12.84 3.62
C ILE A 102 18.50 -11.39 3.54
N MET A 103 17.58 -10.43 3.60
CA MET A 103 17.87 -9.05 4.02
C MET A 103 17.27 -8.81 5.41
N GLN A 104 17.81 -7.82 6.15
CA GLN A 104 17.37 -7.48 7.50
C GLN A 104 15.85 -7.26 7.51
N GLN A 105 15.11 -8.17 8.13
CA GLN A 105 13.67 -8.03 8.32
C GLN A 105 13.41 -6.84 9.23
N ASN A 106 12.53 -5.93 8.81
CA ASN A 106 12.04 -4.89 9.69
C ASN A 106 11.09 -5.53 10.75
N SER A 107 10.74 -4.80 11.81
CA SER A 107 9.87 -5.32 12.87
C SER A 107 8.54 -5.84 12.33
N LYS A 108 7.94 -5.15 11.36
CA LYS A 108 6.66 -5.55 10.74
C LYS A 108 6.73 -6.87 9.99
N ASP A 109 7.80 -7.11 9.23
CA ASP A 109 8.03 -8.40 8.58
C ASP A 109 8.14 -9.54 9.60
N ILE A 110 8.86 -9.30 10.71
CA ILE A 110 9.03 -10.29 11.78
C ILE A 110 7.68 -10.60 12.42
N LEU A 111 6.90 -9.57 12.77
CA LEU A 111 5.57 -9.71 13.35
C LEU A 111 4.64 -10.47 12.41
N ASN A 112 4.60 -10.12 11.13
CA ASN A 112 3.78 -10.81 10.13
C ASN A 112 4.17 -12.28 10.01
N ASN A 113 5.47 -12.61 10.07
CA ASN A 113 5.93 -13.99 10.08
C ASN A 113 5.47 -14.74 11.35
N ILE A 114 5.50 -14.09 12.52
CA ILE A 114 4.99 -14.68 13.77
C ILE A 114 3.49 -14.94 13.66
N ASN A 115 2.70 -13.90 13.33
CA ASN A 115 1.26 -14.00 13.18
C ASN A 115 0.87 -15.07 12.15
N ASN A 116 1.51 -15.09 10.98
CA ASN A 116 1.26 -16.12 9.95
C ASN A 116 1.59 -17.53 10.43
N SER A 117 2.68 -17.71 11.18
CA SER A 117 3.05 -19.02 11.71
C SER A 117 2.02 -19.55 12.72
N ILE A 118 1.53 -18.67 13.60
CA ILE A 118 0.48 -19.01 14.57
C ILE A 118 -0.83 -19.32 13.85
N ALA A 119 -1.23 -18.46 12.91
CA ALA A 119 -2.47 -18.60 12.15
C ALA A 119 -2.48 -19.89 11.31
N GLU A 120 -1.36 -20.23 10.67
CA GLU A 120 -1.18 -21.47 9.91
C GLU A 120 -1.33 -22.70 10.81
N TYR A 121 -0.63 -22.69 11.93
CA TYR A 121 -0.68 -23.79 12.86
C TYR A 121 -2.09 -23.97 13.43
N ALA A 122 -2.74 -22.88 13.85
CA ALA A 122 -4.09 -22.90 14.39
C ALA A 122 -5.09 -23.47 13.36
N TYR A 123 -5.05 -22.99 12.12
CA TYR A 123 -5.90 -23.47 11.04
C TYR A 123 -5.71 -24.96 10.74
N ASN A 124 -4.45 -25.41 10.59
CA ASN A 124 -4.14 -26.80 10.27
C ASN A 124 -4.54 -27.77 11.40
N ASN A 125 -4.51 -27.31 12.65
CA ASN A 125 -4.85 -28.11 13.83
C ASN A 125 -6.27 -27.85 14.36
N LYS A 126 -7.08 -27.04 13.67
CA LYS A 126 -8.45 -26.66 14.07
C LYS A 126 -8.52 -26.13 15.51
N ILE A 127 -7.58 -25.27 15.86
CA ILE A 127 -7.57 -24.56 17.13
C ILE A 127 -8.49 -23.36 16.98
N GLU A 128 -9.52 -23.30 17.81
CA GLU A 128 -10.48 -22.19 17.79
C GLU A 128 -9.96 -21.02 18.62
N THR A 129 -10.28 -19.81 18.17
CA THR A 129 -10.14 -18.61 19.00
C THR A 129 -11.08 -18.68 20.21
N ILE A 130 -10.80 -17.87 21.23
CA ILE A 130 -11.70 -17.73 22.36
C ILE A 130 -13.05 -17.20 21.86
N LYS A 131 -14.15 -17.85 22.27
CA LYS A 131 -15.52 -17.40 22.03
C LYS A 131 -16.13 -16.89 23.32
N LYS A 132 -16.93 -15.82 23.23
CA LYS A 132 -17.64 -15.23 24.37
C LYS A 132 -18.40 -16.31 25.16
N ASN A 133 -18.12 -16.38 26.47
CA ASN A 133 -18.74 -17.27 27.48
C ASN A 133 -18.16 -18.69 27.68
N SER A 134 -17.07 -19.10 27.03
CA SER A 134 -16.57 -20.49 27.19
C SER A 134 -15.54 -20.74 28.30
N LEU A 135 -14.85 -19.72 28.84
CA LEU A 135 -13.72 -19.94 29.76
C LEU A 135 -13.59 -18.81 30.81
N SER A 136 -13.13 -19.16 32.01
CA SER A 136 -12.57 -18.18 32.95
C SER A 136 -11.20 -17.75 32.42
N LEU A 137 -11.17 -16.64 31.70
CA LEU A 137 -9.94 -16.05 31.17
C LEU A 137 -9.08 -15.54 32.33
N SER A 138 -7.79 -15.85 32.33
CA SER A 138 -6.89 -15.60 33.46
C SER A 138 -5.97 -14.40 33.23
N LYS A 139 -5.78 -14.01 31.96
CA LYS A 139 -4.84 -12.94 31.53
C LYS A 139 -5.49 -11.70 30.94
N THR A 140 -6.81 -11.72 30.85
CA THR A 140 -7.57 -10.73 30.09
C THR A 140 -7.80 -9.40 30.81
N ALA A 141 -8.22 -8.38 30.06
CA ALA A 141 -8.67 -7.11 30.61
C ALA A 141 -9.84 -7.36 31.57
N PRO A 142 -9.99 -6.57 32.65
CA PRO A 142 -11.12 -6.74 33.56
C PRO A 142 -12.46 -6.67 32.82
N SER A 143 -13.41 -7.55 33.16
CA SER A 143 -14.71 -7.64 32.48
C SER A 143 -15.59 -6.39 32.62
N VAL A 144 -15.28 -5.52 33.61
CA VAL A 144 -15.88 -4.20 33.76
C VAL A 144 -14.75 -3.18 33.79
N VAL A 145 -14.62 -2.40 32.73
CA VAL A 145 -13.61 -1.36 32.60
C VAL A 145 -14.24 0.02 32.78
N THR A 146 -13.60 0.84 33.59
CA THR A 146 -13.88 2.26 33.78
C THR A 146 -12.55 3.01 33.86
N ILE A 147 -12.56 4.34 33.72
CA ILE A 147 -11.35 5.14 33.92
C ILE A 147 -10.77 4.87 35.33
N GLY A 148 -9.49 4.52 35.40
CA GLY A 148 -8.79 4.10 36.60
C GLY A 148 -8.76 2.58 36.85
N THR A 149 -9.49 1.78 36.06
CA THR A 149 -9.39 0.33 36.11
C THR A 149 -7.98 -0.12 35.74
N LYS A 150 -7.37 -0.98 36.57
CA LYS A 150 -6.05 -1.55 36.33
C LYS A 150 -6.13 -2.88 35.58
N TRP A 151 -5.23 -3.07 34.63
CA TRP A 151 -4.94 -4.35 33.99
C TRP A 151 -3.51 -4.76 34.35
N GLU A 152 -3.40 -5.82 35.14
CA GLU A 152 -2.12 -6.31 35.66
C GLU A 152 -1.58 -7.47 34.83
N ASN A 153 -0.24 -7.57 34.76
CA ASN A 153 0.48 -8.67 34.12
C ASN A 153 0.25 -8.82 32.61
N ILE A 154 0.14 -7.71 31.89
CA ILE A 154 0.03 -7.68 30.42
C ILE A 154 1.36 -8.11 29.80
N ASN A 155 1.33 -9.09 28.92
CA ASN A 155 2.50 -9.54 28.16
C ASN A 155 2.68 -8.66 26.91
N ILE A 156 3.83 -8.00 26.79
CA ILE A 156 4.18 -7.18 25.62
C ILE A 156 5.28 -7.90 24.84
N LEU A 157 5.00 -8.22 23.58
CA LEU A 157 5.97 -8.82 22.66
C LEU A 157 7.05 -7.80 22.27
N ASP A 158 8.31 -8.18 22.49
CA ASP A 158 9.44 -7.57 21.82
C ASP A 158 9.68 -8.25 20.47
N VAL A 159 9.28 -7.57 19.39
CA VAL A 159 9.21 -8.16 18.05
C VAL A 159 10.58 -8.60 17.53
N TYR A 160 11.65 -7.87 17.83
CA TYR A 160 13.00 -8.20 17.34
C TYR A 160 13.59 -9.40 18.08
N SER A 161 13.54 -9.38 19.41
CA SER A 161 14.10 -10.46 20.23
C SER A 161 13.18 -11.68 20.33
N LYS A 162 11.89 -11.52 19.99
CA LYS A 162 10.82 -12.51 20.15
C LYS A 162 10.67 -12.95 21.61
N THR A 163 10.79 -12.00 22.51
CA THR A 163 10.65 -12.20 23.96
C THR A 163 9.50 -11.36 24.51
N PHE A 164 9.02 -11.68 25.71
CA PHE A 164 7.93 -10.93 26.34
C PHE A 164 8.41 -10.18 27.57
N THR A 165 7.96 -8.92 27.69
CA THR A 165 8.03 -8.17 28.94
C THR A 165 6.65 -8.14 29.59
N VAL A 166 6.60 -8.07 30.91
CA VAL A 166 5.34 -8.00 31.66
C VAL A 166 5.19 -6.60 32.23
N ILE A 167 4.05 -5.97 31.97
CA ILE A 167 3.72 -4.63 32.46
C ILE A 167 2.38 -4.62 33.18
N ASN A 168 2.12 -3.52 33.88
CA ASN A 168 0.78 -3.15 34.32
C ASN A 168 0.36 -1.89 33.57
N ALA A 169 -0.94 -1.72 33.35
CA ALA A 169 -1.50 -0.52 32.74
C ALA A 169 -2.80 -0.11 33.42
N THR A 170 -3.11 1.18 33.35
CA THR A 170 -4.34 1.75 33.90
C THR A 170 -5.17 2.35 32.78
N CYS A 171 -6.48 2.08 32.75
CA CYS A 171 -7.41 2.70 31.81
C CYS A 171 -7.45 4.21 32.05
N VAL A 172 -6.99 4.99 31.07
CA VAL A 172 -6.95 6.46 31.12
C VAL A 172 -8.10 7.10 30.36
N ALA A 173 -8.72 6.35 29.44
CA ALA A 173 -9.84 6.83 28.66
C ALA A 173 -10.75 5.69 28.17
N GLU A 174 -12.01 6.05 27.93
CA GLU A 174 -13.03 5.21 27.34
C GLU A 174 -13.74 6.02 26.25
N SER A 175 -13.88 5.45 25.06
CA SER A 175 -14.70 5.98 23.96
C SER A 175 -15.97 5.15 23.78
N GLU A 176 -16.76 5.38 22.73
CA GLU A 176 -17.92 4.52 22.45
C GLU A 176 -17.51 3.07 22.19
N TYR A 177 -16.42 2.86 21.44
CA TYR A 177 -16.00 1.53 20.96
C TYR A 177 -14.66 1.02 21.51
N ALA A 178 -13.95 1.81 22.33
CA ALA A 178 -12.63 1.41 22.85
C ALA A 178 -12.36 1.77 24.33
N TYR A 179 -11.46 0.99 24.92
CA TYR A 179 -10.76 1.30 26.15
C TYR A 179 -9.28 1.62 25.86
N PHE A 180 -8.74 2.67 26.49
CA PHE A 180 -7.34 3.05 26.33
C PHE A 180 -6.60 2.90 27.65
N PHE A 181 -5.70 1.92 27.72
CA PHE A 181 -4.84 1.63 28.84
C PHE A 181 -3.46 2.23 28.63
N LEU A 182 -2.98 3.04 29.57
CA LEU A 182 -1.63 3.58 29.58
C LEU A 182 -0.76 2.77 30.54
N GLN A 183 0.43 2.33 30.11
CA GLN A 183 1.37 1.63 30.97
C GLN A 183 1.68 2.45 32.24
N ASP A 184 1.62 1.77 33.39
CA ASP A 184 1.94 2.36 34.68
C ASP A 184 3.40 2.85 34.72
N GLY A 185 3.61 4.05 35.24
CA GLY A 185 4.94 4.68 35.37
C GLY A 185 5.35 5.55 34.18
N LEU A 186 4.53 5.66 33.14
CA LEU A 186 4.68 6.65 32.08
C LEU A 186 4.02 7.99 32.45
N ASP A 187 4.44 9.07 31.79
CA ASP A 187 3.78 10.37 31.97
C ASP A 187 2.38 10.33 31.34
N ASN A 188 1.46 11.07 31.94
CA ASN A 188 0.09 11.13 31.45
C ASN A 188 0.02 11.77 30.06
N LEU A 189 -0.85 11.24 29.22
CA LEU A 189 -1.25 11.89 27.97
C LEU A 189 -2.02 13.18 28.27
N THR A 190 -1.94 14.15 27.38
CA THR A 190 -2.71 15.39 27.50
C THR A 190 -4.19 15.11 27.25
N VAL A 191 -5.06 16.00 27.76
CA VAL A 191 -6.51 15.92 27.49
C VAL A 191 -6.78 15.99 25.99
N GLU A 192 -6.04 16.83 25.26
CA GLU A 192 -6.15 16.95 23.80
C GLU A 192 -5.83 15.63 23.09
N GLN A 193 -4.71 14.99 23.45
CA GLN A 193 -4.33 13.69 22.88
C GLN A 193 -5.41 12.64 23.09
N ILE A 194 -5.95 12.56 24.32
CA ILE A 194 -7.00 11.61 24.67
C ILE A 194 -8.28 11.86 23.87
N GLU A 195 -8.75 13.10 23.80
CA GLU A 195 -9.98 13.41 23.05
C GLU A 195 -9.82 13.17 21.55
N GLU A 196 -8.64 13.42 20.99
CA GLU A 196 -8.36 13.19 19.58
C GLU A 196 -8.31 11.70 19.21
N ILE A 197 -7.64 10.84 20.00
CA ILE A 197 -7.63 9.40 19.72
C ILE A 197 -9.01 8.76 19.92
N LYS A 198 -9.80 9.20 20.91
CA LYS A 198 -11.17 8.71 21.11
C LYS A 198 -12.06 9.06 19.92
N ALA A 199 -12.08 10.33 19.53
CA ALA A 199 -12.92 10.80 18.44
C ALA A 199 -12.52 10.19 17.09
N ALA A 200 -11.22 10.02 16.86
CA ALA A 200 -10.70 9.34 15.68
C ALA A 200 -11.16 7.88 15.65
N PHE A 201 -10.91 7.12 16.73
CA PHE A 201 -11.24 5.70 16.75
C PHE A 201 -12.74 5.42 16.65
N ASP A 202 -13.61 6.21 17.29
CA ASP A 202 -15.06 5.97 17.18
C ASP A 202 -15.57 6.15 15.74
N LYS A 203 -15.01 7.11 15.00
CA LYS A 203 -15.29 7.29 13.56
C LYS A 203 -14.68 6.13 12.74
N ASP A 204 -13.44 5.77 13.02
CA ASP A 204 -12.69 4.73 12.30
C ASP A 204 -13.29 3.34 12.50
N TYR A 205 -13.85 3.07 13.69
CA TYR A 205 -14.56 1.85 14.02
C TYR A 205 -15.70 1.57 13.04
N LEU A 206 -16.55 2.59 12.82
CA LEU A 206 -17.67 2.51 11.89
C LEU A 206 -17.20 2.34 10.43
N LEU A 207 -16.09 2.96 10.05
CA LEU A 207 -15.51 2.81 8.71
C LEU A 207 -14.98 1.40 8.48
N ILE A 208 -14.26 0.83 9.44
CA ILE A 208 -13.78 -0.54 9.35
C ILE A 208 -14.95 -1.52 9.23
N HIS A 209 -15.98 -1.35 10.06
CA HIS A 209 -17.19 -2.16 10.00
C HIS A 209 -17.91 -2.08 8.65
N GLN A 210 -17.98 -0.88 8.07
CA GLN A 210 -18.60 -0.66 6.77
C GLN A 210 -17.88 -1.43 5.64
N TYR A 211 -16.55 -1.41 5.61
CA TYR A 211 -15.77 -1.88 4.46
C TYR A 211 -15.18 -3.29 4.64
N TYR A 212 -14.83 -3.66 5.86
CA TYR A 212 -14.01 -4.84 6.17
C TYR A 212 -14.75 -5.91 6.98
N GLY A 213 -15.75 -5.51 7.77
CA GLY A 213 -16.55 -6.41 8.62
C GLY A 213 -16.32 -6.18 10.11
N GLU A 214 -16.63 -7.18 10.93
CA GLU A 214 -16.66 -7.04 12.39
C GLU A 214 -15.62 -7.96 13.05
N GLU A 215 -14.98 -7.46 14.10
CA GLU A 215 -14.17 -8.20 15.06
C GLU A 215 -14.99 -9.16 15.93
N GLU A 216 -14.30 -10.02 16.66
CA GLU A 216 -14.87 -10.82 17.74
C GLU A 216 -14.44 -10.25 19.11
N ASP A 217 -15.43 -10.03 19.98
CA ASP A 217 -15.24 -9.66 21.40
C ASP A 217 -14.66 -10.86 22.16
N THR A 218 -13.35 -10.84 22.33
CA THR A 218 -12.56 -12.00 22.77
C THR A 218 -12.62 -12.11 24.29
N ASP A 219 -12.53 -10.98 24.98
CA ASP A 219 -12.53 -10.92 26.43
C ASP A 219 -13.90 -10.70 27.07
N GLY A 220 -14.90 -10.36 26.26
CA GLY A 220 -16.28 -10.16 26.73
C GLY A 220 -16.51 -8.81 27.37
N ASN A 221 -15.54 -7.88 27.32
CA ASN A 221 -15.67 -6.54 27.89
C ASN A 221 -16.53 -5.62 26.99
N GLY A 222 -16.74 -6.00 25.72
CA GLY A 222 -17.62 -5.33 24.77
C GLY A 222 -17.00 -4.17 23.96
N LYS A 223 -15.69 -3.92 24.10
CA LYS A 223 -14.95 -2.88 23.37
C LYS A 223 -13.52 -3.33 23.06
N VAL A 224 -12.96 -2.79 21.99
CA VAL A 224 -11.55 -3.02 21.64
C VAL A 224 -10.65 -2.36 22.68
N SER A 225 -9.62 -3.09 23.14
CA SER A 225 -8.64 -2.55 24.08
C SER A 225 -7.40 -2.04 23.36
N PHE A 226 -6.95 -0.84 23.71
CA PHE A 226 -5.65 -0.31 23.30
C PHE A 226 -4.71 -0.22 24.49
N VAL A 227 -3.50 -0.77 24.36
CA VAL A 227 -2.43 -0.63 25.34
C VAL A 227 -1.36 0.31 24.78
N ILE A 228 -1.26 1.49 25.37
CA ILE A 228 -0.27 2.53 25.06
C ILE A 228 0.95 2.30 25.97
N THR A 229 2.07 1.90 25.37
CA THR A 229 3.24 1.39 26.10
C THR A 229 4.54 1.71 25.35
N ASN A 230 5.68 1.52 26.00
CA ASN A 230 6.98 1.65 25.34
C ASN A 230 7.22 0.46 24.39
N LEU A 231 7.18 0.73 23.09
CA LEU A 231 7.59 -0.23 22.05
C LEU A 231 8.94 0.16 21.44
N GLN A 232 9.54 -0.74 20.67
CA GLN A 232 10.84 -0.51 20.03
C GLN A 232 10.79 0.71 19.12
N ALA A 233 11.91 1.43 19.04
CA ALA A 233 12.01 2.62 18.19
C ALA A 233 11.69 2.24 16.73
N GLN A 234 10.81 3.02 16.09
CA GLN A 234 10.26 2.85 14.73
C GLN A 234 8.99 2.01 14.58
N LEU A 235 8.52 1.29 15.61
CA LEU A 235 7.22 0.61 15.55
C LEU A 235 6.13 1.54 16.12
N PHE A 236 5.18 1.97 15.31
CA PHE A 236 4.05 2.81 15.79
C PHE A 236 3.05 2.01 16.61
N GLY A 237 2.78 0.77 16.21
CA GLY A 237 1.85 -0.12 16.88
C GLY A 237 1.81 -1.49 16.20
N PHE A 238 1.05 -2.40 16.80
CA PHE A 238 0.82 -3.73 16.23
C PHE A 238 -0.42 -4.44 16.78
N PHE A 239 -0.99 -5.32 15.96
CA PHE A 239 -1.84 -6.44 16.35
C PHE A 239 -1.03 -7.74 16.52
N TYR A 240 -1.23 -8.44 17.63
CA TYR A 240 -0.62 -9.74 17.89
C TYR A 240 -1.68 -10.84 17.98
N LEU A 241 -1.64 -11.76 17.02
CA LEU A 241 -2.71 -12.72 16.78
C LEU A 241 -2.89 -13.75 17.91
N ALA A 242 -1.83 -14.04 18.68
CA ALA A 242 -1.92 -15.01 19.77
C ALA A 242 -2.86 -14.56 20.89
N ASP A 243 -3.10 -13.25 21.04
CA ASP A 243 -4.01 -12.69 22.04
C ASP A 243 -5.47 -13.16 21.85
N LYS A 244 -5.81 -13.67 20.66
CA LYS A 244 -7.13 -14.25 20.34
C LYS A 244 -7.31 -15.70 20.81
N TYR A 245 -6.26 -16.32 21.37
CA TYR A 245 -6.25 -17.72 21.78
C TYR A 245 -6.03 -17.86 23.29
N SER A 246 -6.53 -18.97 23.85
CA SER A 246 -6.37 -19.28 25.27
C SER A 246 -4.90 -19.48 25.63
N GLU A 247 -4.51 -19.11 26.86
CA GLU A 247 -3.15 -19.35 27.38
C GLU A 247 -2.77 -20.82 27.26
N GLN A 248 -3.73 -21.71 27.48
CA GLN A 248 -3.52 -23.14 27.38
C GLN A 248 -3.15 -23.59 25.96
N ASP A 249 -3.83 -23.06 24.94
CA ASP A 249 -3.56 -23.36 23.54
C ASP A 249 -2.23 -22.74 23.09
N VAL A 250 -1.97 -21.50 23.46
CA VAL A 250 -0.72 -20.81 23.09
C VAL A 250 0.50 -21.56 23.61
N ILE A 251 0.54 -21.85 24.92
CA ILE A 251 1.70 -22.48 25.56
C ILE A 251 1.89 -23.93 25.10
N ASN A 252 0.81 -24.70 24.96
CA ASN A 252 0.93 -26.13 24.66
C ASN A 252 1.04 -26.44 23.17
N LYS A 253 0.47 -25.59 22.30
CA LYS A 253 0.29 -25.91 20.88
C LYS A 253 1.14 -25.03 19.97
N PHE A 254 1.27 -23.73 20.26
CA PHE A 254 2.07 -22.84 19.42
C PHE A 254 3.54 -22.88 19.82
N SER A 255 3.88 -22.42 21.02
CA SER A 255 5.23 -22.54 21.58
C SER A 255 5.21 -22.13 23.06
N SER A 256 6.05 -22.79 23.87
CA SER A 256 6.22 -22.46 25.28
C SER A 256 6.85 -21.09 25.54
N SER A 257 7.42 -20.45 24.51
CA SER A 257 7.93 -19.06 24.56
C SER A 257 6.87 -18.01 24.25
N GLU A 258 5.77 -18.38 23.60
CA GLU A 258 4.70 -17.45 23.24
C GLU A 258 3.80 -17.16 24.44
N ARG A 259 3.16 -16.00 24.43
CA ARG A 259 2.24 -15.55 25.47
C ARG A 259 0.97 -15.02 24.82
N THR A 260 -0.06 -14.81 25.63
CA THR A 260 -1.33 -14.24 25.21
C THR A 260 -1.91 -13.44 26.35
N ASN A 261 -2.62 -12.39 26.00
CA ASN A 261 -3.43 -11.60 26.91
C ASN A 261 -4.92 -11.95 26.81
N GLU A 262 -5.30 -12.97 26.03
CA GLU A 262 -6.68 -13.48 25.93
C GLU A 262 -7.71 -12.37 25.71
N SER A 263 -7.43 -11.44 24.78
CA SER A 263 -8.17 -10.18 24.60
C SER A 263 -8.09 -9.68 23.14
N ASP A 264 -9.09 -8.92 22.72
CA ASP A 264 -9.11 -8.09 21.53
C ASP A 264 -8.33 -6.78 21.78
N VAL A 265 -7.02 -6.95 21.95
CA VAL A 265 -6.08 -5.87 22.30
C VAL A 265 -5.16 -5.49 21.14
N LEU A 266 -4.91 -4.19 21.03
CA LEU A 266 -3.97 -3.56 20.09
C LEU A 266 -2.93 -2.74 20.86
N TYR A 267 -1.69 -2.73 20.37
CA TYR A 267 -0.58 -2.07 21.06
C TYR A 267 -0.13 -0.83 20.30
N ILE A 268 0.05 0.28 21.01
CA ILE A 268 0.43 1.58 20.44
C ILE A 268 1.67 2.11 21.17
N ASN A 269 2.62 2.66 20.41
CA ASN A 269 3.88 3.13 20.96
C ASN A 269 3.74 4.52 21.59
N TYR A 270 3.87 4.54 22.92
CA TYR A 270 3.86 5.75 23.75
C TYR A 270 4.88 6.80 23.31
N ASN A 271 6.02 6.39 22.75
CA ASN A 271 7.11 7.30 22.39
C ASN A 271 6.71 8.38 21.37
N PHE A 272 5.60 8.21 20.64
CA PHE A 272 5.11 9.20 19.69
C PHE A 272 4.12 10.21 20.31
N PHE A 273 3.71 10.04 21.56
CA PHE A 273 2.84 10.99 22.26
C PHE A 273 3.61 12.09 23.00
N ILE A 274 4.89 11.90 23.28
CA ILE A 274 5.63 12.76 24.21
C ILE A 274 6.74 13.56 23.55
N ASN A 275 7.35 14.48 24.32
CA ASN A 275 8.52 15.26 23.90
C ASN A 275 8.33 16.00 22.57
N GLY A 276 7.12 16.53 22.33
CA GLY A 276 6.76 17.24 21.10
C GLY A 276 6.58 16.34 19.87
N LYS A 277 6.67 15.02 20.01
CA LYS A 277 6.47 14.08 18.88
C LYS A 277 5.02 13.96 18.46
N TRP A 278 4.06 14.22 19.36
CA TRP A 278 2.64 14.22 19.00
C TRP A 278 2.36 15.18 17.85
N ASP A 279 2.82 16.42 17.94
CA ASP A 279 2.58 17.43 16.90
C ASP A 279 3.17 17.06 15.54
N ILE A 280 4.20 16.19 15.52
CA ILE A 280 4.87 15.73 14.30
C ILE A 280 4.20 14.48 13.74
N TYR A 281 3.84 13.53 14.61
CA TYR A 281 3.44 12.17 14.24
C TYR A 281 1.98 11.85 14.51
N LYS A 282 1.16 12.82 14.93
CA LYS A 282 -0.26 12.62 15.24
C LYS A 282 -0.98 11.87 14.12
N THR A 283 -0.81 12.27 12.87
CA THR A 283 -1.47 11.60 11.74
C THR A 283 -1.01 10.15 11.60
N ASP A 284 0.29 9.85 11.74
CA ASP A 284 0.82 8.49 11.71
C ASP A 284 0.30 7.62 12.86
N ILE A 285 0.16 8.21 14.06
CA ILE A 285 -0.42 7.52 15.21
C ILE A 285 -1.88 7.20 14.93
N LEU A 286 -2.69 8.17 14.49
CA LEU A 286 -4.10 7.94 14.18
C LEU A 286 -4.29 6.92 13.04
N ALA A 287 -3.45 6.98 12.00
CA ALA A 287 -3.36 5.97 10.96
C ALA A 287 -3.12 4.57 11.55
N THR A 288 -2.21 4.46 12.51
CA THR A 288 -1.88 3.19 13.17
C THR A 288 -3.08 2.58 13.89
N PHE A 289 -3.93 3.37 14.56
CA PHE A 289 -5.13 2.84 15.22
C PHE A 289 -6.06 2.11 14.25
N ILE A 290 -6.42 2.76 13.13
CA ILE A 290 -7.29 2.15 12.11
C ILE A 290 -6.60 0.99 11.37
N HIS A 291 -5.29 1.11 11.13
CA HIS A 291 -4.47 0.09 10.47
C HIS A 291 -4.45 -1.23 11.26
N GLU A 292 -4.10 -1.17 12.54
CA GLU A 292 -4.05 -2.37 13.37
C GLU A 292 -5.44 -2.95 13.64
N PHE A 293 -6.47 -2.10 13.73
CA PHE A 293 -7.84 -2.56 13.87
C PHE A 293 -8.33 -3.29 12.62
N GLN A 294 -7.95 -2.83 11.42
CA GLN A 294 -8.21 -3.58 10.19
C GLN A 294 -7.62 -5.00 10.27
N HIS A 295 -6.37 -5.15 10.71
CA HIS A 295 -5.75 -6.49 10.80
C HIS A 295 -6.55 -7.44 11.71
N MET A 296 -7.00 -6.95 12.86
CA MET A 296 -7.83 -7.73 13.78
C MET A 296 -9.15 -8.16 13.13
N VAL A 297 -9.89 -7.22 12.52
CA VAL A 297 -11.16 -7.50 11.85
C VAL A 297 -10.98 -8.50 10.72
N MET A 298 -9.92 -8.37 9.93
CA MET A 298 -9.62 -9.30 8.84
C MET A 298 -9.38 -10.72 9.35
N PHE A 299 -8.60 -10.85 10.43
CA PHE A 299 -8.38 -12.14 11.08
C PHE A 299 -9.71 -12.74 11.56
N ASP A 300 -10.50 -11.98 12.30
CA ASP A 300 -11.75 -12.45 12.91
C ASP A 300 -12.80 -12.82 11.86
N VAL A 301 -12.97 -12.03 10.79
CA VAL A 301 -13.87 -12.36 9.68
C VAL A 301 -13.47 -13.68 9.02
N ARG A 302 -12.19 -13.89 8.73
CA ARG A 302 -11.73 -15.13 8.07
C ARG A 302 -11.87 -16.34 9.00
N ASN A 303 -11.49 -16.18 10.26
CA ASN A 303 -11.65 -17.22 11.28
C ASN A 303 -13.12 -17.63 11.46
N ARG A 304 -14.04 -16.66 11.55
CA ARG A 304 -15.49 -16.88 11.66
C ARG A 304 -16.07 -17.64 10.47
N LEU A 305 -15.52 -17.41 9.27
CA LEU A 305 -15.88 -18.13 8.05
C LEU A 305 -15.20 -19.50 7.91
N GLY A 306 -14.34 -19.89 8.85
CA GLY A 306 -13.56 -21.13 8.78
C GLY A 306 -12.54 -21.14 7.64
N LEU A 307 -12.12 -19.97 7.18
CA LEU A 307 -11.12 -19.80 6.13
C LEU A 307 -9.72 -19.76 6.73
N ASN A 308 -8.70 -20.04 5.92
CA ASN A 308 -7.31 -19.90 6.35
C ASN A 308 -7.03 -18.41 6.67
N PRO A 309 -6.76 -18.04 7.93
CA PRO A 309 -6.56 -16.64 8.34
C PRO A 309 -5.25 -16.03 7.79
N ILE A 310 -4.29 -16.84 7.32
CA ILE A 310 -3.09 -16.33 6.66
C ILE A 310 -3.54 -15.59 5.40
N VAL A 311 -3.18 -14.32 5.27
CA VAL A 311 -3.25 -13.61 3.99
C VAL A 311 -1.86 -13.07 3.67
N ASN A 312 -1.50 -13.09 2.38
CA ASN A 312 -0.18 -12.64 1.94
C ASN A 312 0.01 -11.18 2.38
N SER A 313 1.16 -10.91 3.02
CA SER A 313 1.45 -9.61 3.64
C SER A 313 1.16 -8.44 2.72
N TRP A 314 1.61 -8.49 1.46
CA TRP A 314 1.41 -7.40 0.51
C TRP A 314 -0.07 -7.02 0.27
N ILE A 315 -1.00 -7.99 0.33
CA ILE A 315 -2.44 -7.69 0.22
C ILE A 315 -2.94 -7.12 1.53
N THR A 316 -2.60 -7.78 2.64
CA THR A 316 -3.07 -7.39 3.97
C THR A 316 -2.64 -5.97 4.30
N GLU A 317 -1.37 -5.65 4.11
CA GLU A 317 -0.79 -4.32 4.37
C GLU A 317 -1.34 -3.27 3.39
N GLY A 318 -1.46 -3.60 2.10
CA GLY A 318 -2.10 -2.71 1.13
C GLY A 318 -3.55 -2.38 1.49
N LEU A 319 -4.30 -3.35 2.04
CA LEU A 319 -5.66 -3.15 2.53
C LEU A 319 -5.70 -2.35 3.85
N SER A 320 -4.70 -2.47 4.72
CA SER A 320 -4.58 -1.67 5.93
C SER A 320 -4.26 -0.21 5.59
N MET A 321 -3.37 0.01 4.61
CA MET A 321 -3.11 1.35 4.07
C MET A 321 -4.35 1.95 3.37
N LEU A 322 -5.17 1.12 2.73
CA LEU A 322 -6.46 1.55 2.20
C LEU A 322 -7.44 1.95 3.32
N ALA A 323 -7.35 1.31 4.50
CA ALA A 323 -8.13 1.70 5.66
C ALA A 323 -7.72 3.10 6.14
N GLU A 324 -6.42 3.39 6.20
CA GLU A 324 -5.91 4.72 6.50
C GLU A 324 -6.43 5.78 5.52
N TYR A 325 -6.58 5.44 4.23
CA TYR A 325 -7.22 6.32 3.25
C TYR A 325 -8.68 6.63 3.59
N TYR A 326 -9.47 5.64 3.98
CA TYR A 326 -10.85 5.88 4.44
C TYR A 326 -10.91 6.71 5.72
N GLY A 327 -9.95 6.49 6.63
CA GLY A 327 -9.80 7.28 7.86
C GLY A 327 -9.37 8.73 7.61
N GLY A 328 -8.79 9.02 6.44
CA GLY A 328 -8.28 10.34 6.06
C GLY A 328 -6.84 10.61 6.51
N TYR A 329 -6.03 9.57 6.72
CA TYR A 329 -4.68 9.65 7.28
C TYR A 329 -3.58 9.41 6.24
N THR A 330 -3.77 9.88 5.00
CA THR A 330 -2.88 9.57 3.87
C THR A 330 -1.63 10.45 3.79
N ALA A 331 -1.52 11.46 4.64
CA ALA A 331 -0.40 12.41 4.60
C ALA A 331 0.98 11.71 4.60
N PRO A 332 1.23 10.63 5.37
CA PRO A 332 2.52 9.93 5.35
C PRO A 332 2.78 9.12 4.06
N HIS A 333 1.74 8.81 3.27
CA HIS A 333 1.83 7.82 2.18
C HIS A 333 2.75 8.25 1.04
N HIS A 334 2.88 9.56 0.79
CA HIS A 334 3.80 10.08 -0.23
C HIS A 334 5.26 9.68 0.05
N ILE A 335 5.66 9.61 1.32
CA ILE A 335 7.02 9.23 1.72
C ILE A 335 7.28 7.76 1.40
N TYR A 336 6.31 6.87 1.66
CA TYR A 336 6.44 5.45 1.33
C TYR A 336 6.56 5.24 -0.19
N LEU A 337 5.76 5.96 -0.98
CA LEU A 337 5.87 5.94 -2.45
C LEU A 337 7.22 6.50 -2.94
N ALA A 338 7.68 7.62 -2.37
CA ALA A 338 8.95 8.23 -2.74
C ALA A 338 10.12 7.28 -2.45
N TYR A 339 10.16 6.67 -1.25
CA TYR A 339 11.16 5.66 -0.91
C TYR A 339 11.13 4.47 -1.86
N TYR A 340 9.93 4.02 -2.24
CA TYR A 340 9.78 2.94 -3.21
C TYR A 340 10.47 3.28 -4.53
N PHE A 341 10.12 4.40 -5.14
CA PHE A 341 10.64 4.77 -6.46
C PHE A 341 12.12 5.15 -6.43
N GLN A 342 12.63 5.68 -5.31
CA GLN A 342 14.05 5.98 -5.12
C GLN A 342 14.94 4.74 -5.05
N SER A 343 14.42 3.60 -4.60
CA SER A 343 15.20 2.36 -4.40
C SER A 343 15.75 1.75 -5.71
N ASN A 344 15.38 2.29 -6.88
CA ASN A 344 15.80 1.86 -8.22
C ASN A 344 15.56 0.35 -8.46
N GLN A 345 14.58 -0.22 -7.76
CA GLN A 345 14.13 -1.60 -7.91
C GLN A 345 13.03 -1.68 -8.97
N GLY A 346 12.86 -2.87 -9.54
CA GLY A 346 11.72 -3.13 -10.40
C GLY A 346 10.38 -3.03 -9.67
N ILE A 347 9.26 -2.81 -10.38
CA ILE A 347 7.91 -2.87 -9.81
C ILE A 347 7.53 -4.33 -9.50
N SER A 348 7.51 -4.69 -8.23
CA SER A 348 7.06 -6.01 -7.79
C SER A 348 6.25 -5.88 -6.51
N LEU A 349 5.04 -6.45 -6.50
CA LEU A 349 4.24 -6.67 -5.28
C LEU A 349 4.62 -7.97 -4.56
N ILE A 350 5.42 -8.81 -5.22
CA ILE A 350 5.79 -10.16 -4.75
C ILE A 350 7.32 -10.21 -4.77
N SER A 351 7.95 -9.43 -3.90
CA SER A 351 9.40 -9.46 -3.71
C SER A 351 9.76 -10.35 -2.51
N ASN A 352 11.02 -10.78 -2.42
CA ASN A 352 11.53 -11.61 -1.31
C ASN A 352 11.98 -10.78 -0.09
N SER A 353 11.78 -9.45 -0.07
CA SER A 353 12.27 -8.60 1.02
C SER A 353 11.41 -7.35 1.20
N THR A 354 10.98 -7.16 2.44
CA THR A 354 10.24 -6.03 3.04
C THR A 354 8.85 -5.75 2.47
N ILE A 355 7.87 -5.63 3.37
CA ILE A 355 6.59 -4.96 3.13
C ILE A 355 6.83 -3.62 2.44
N ASP A 356 6.13 -3.38 1.34
CA ASP A 356 6.24 -2.17 0.54
C ASP A 356 4.97 -1.34 0.61
N TYR A 357 4.77 -0.69 1.76
CA TYR A 357 3.57 0.10 2.04
C TYR A 357 3.20 1.08 0.92
N GLY A 358 4.19 1.65 0.23
CA GLY A 358 3.97 2.55 -0.90
C GLY A 358 3.30 1.85 -2.08
N LEU A 359 3.94 0.82 -2.64
CA LEU A 359 3.40 0.14 -3.81
C LEU A 359 2.14 -0.67 -3.48
N GLU A 360 2.08 -1.29 -2.31
CA GLU A 360 0.94 -2.08 -1.85
C GLU A 360 -0.32 -1.21 -1.68
N TYR A 361 -0.17 -0.04 -1.07
CA TYR A 361 -1.22 0.97 -1.01
C TYR A 361 -1.68 1.41 -2.40
N LEU A 362 -0.73 1.73 -3.29
CA LEU A 362 -1.06 2.17 -4.65
C LEU A 362 -1.83 1.09 -5.42
N PHE A 363 -1.47 -0.18 -5.23
CA PHE A 363 -2.20 -1.30 -5.82
C PHE A 363 -3.59 -1.46 -5.20
N ALA A 364 -3.74 -1.39 -3.88
CA ALA A 364 -5.04 -1.47 -3.23
C ALA A 364 -5.98 -0.34 -3.67
N ARG A 365 -5.48 0.89 -3.78
CA ARG A 365 -6.22 2.03 -4.35
C ARG A 365 -6.55 1.83 -5.82
N TYR A 366 -5.63 1.26 -6.61
CA TYR A 366 -5.91 0.92 -7.99
C TYR A 366 -7.07 -0.07 -8.11
N LEU A 367 -7.09 -1.12 -7.27
CA LEU A 367 -8.20 -2.06 -7.21
C LEU A 367 -9.51 -1.39 -6.79
N GLN A 368 -9.45 -0.52 -5.77
CA GLN A 368 -10.59 0.26 -5.30
C GLN A 368 -11.23 1.06 -6.45
N ILE A 369 -10.42 1.83 -7.19
CA ILE A 369 -10.92 2.71 -8.25
C ILE A 369 -11.46 1.88 -9.43
N ARG A 370 -10.77 0.78 -9.79
CA ARG A 370 -11.13 -0.06 -10.94
C ARG A 370 -12.34 -0.96 -10.70
N PHE A 371 -12.53 -1.46 -9.47
CA PHE A 371 -13.50 -2.50 -9.15
C PHE A 371 -14.51 -2.11 -8.06
N GLY A 372 -14.37 -0.92 -7.48
CA GLY A 372 -15.17 -0.44 -6.36
C GLY A 372 -14.83 -1.14 -5.04
N ASP A 373 -15.26 -0.56 -3.92
CA ASP A 373 -14.91 -1.02 -2.56
C ASP A 373 -15.32 -2.49 -2.27
N GLY A 374 -16.27 -3.04 -3.02
CA GLY A 374 -16.72 -4.43 -2.89
C GLY A 374 -15.62 -5.48 -3.14
N PHE A 375 -14.48 -5.13 -3.75
CA PHE A 375 -13.35 -6.04 -3.90
C PHE A 375 -12.75 -6.46 -2.54
N ILE A 376 -12.78 -5.59 -1.54
CA ILE A 376 -12.26 -5.83 -0.18
C ILE A 376 -12.95 -7.06 0.42
N LYS A 377 -14.29 -7.02 0.45
CA LYS A 377 -15.11 -8.12 0.96
C LYS A 377 -14.85 -9.42 0.19
N LYS A 378 -14.73 -9.35 -1.15
CA LYS A 378 -14.43 -10.54 -1.96
C LYS A 378 -13.09 -11.18 -1.62
N ILE A 379 -12.04 -10.37 -1.36
CA ILE A 379 -10.74 -10.88 -0.89
C ILE A 379 -10.93 -11.58 0.47
N TYR A 380 -11.64 -10.94 1.41
CA TYR A 380 -11.78 -11.45 2.78
C TYR A 380 -12.56 -12.76 2.84
N THR A 381 -13.58 -12.90 1.99
CA THR A 381 -14.40 -14.11 1.93
C THR A 381 -13.85 -15.16 0.95
N SER A 382 -12.72 -14.89 0.28
CA SER A 382 -12.09 -15.84 -0.63
C SER A 382 -11.50 -17.01 0.15
N GLN A 383 -11.76 -18.23 -0.32
CA GLN A 383 -11.07 -19.45 0.14
C GLN A 383 -9.60 -19.47 -0.27
N TYR A 384 -9.21 -18.61 -1.20
CA TYR A 384 -7.84 -18.45 -1.66
C TYR A 384 -7.15 -17.28 -0.94
N ASN A 385 -5.84 -17.19 -1.14
CA ASN A 385 -4.99 -16.13 -0.62
C ASN A 385 -4.08 -15.60 -1.74
N GLY A 386 -3.50 -14.42 -1.52
CA GLY A 386 -2.54 -13.83 -2.46
C GLY A 386 -3.18 -13.60 -3.83
N ILE A 387 -2.41 -13.89 -4.88
CA ILE A 387 -2.81 -13.76 -6.29
C ILE A 387 -4.21 -14.28 -6.56
N LYS A 388 -4.52 -15.52 -6.14
CA LYS A 388 -5.79 -16.16 -6.48
C LYS A 388 -7.00 -15.46 -5.86
N ALA A 389 -6.84 -14.88 -4.66
CA ALA A 389 -7.88 -14.08 -4.04
C ALA A 389 -8.14 -12.79 -4.83
N VAL A 390 -7.09 -12.16 -5.37
CA VAL A 390 -7.21 -10.99 -6.24
C VAL A 390 -7.86 -11.34 -7.57
N GLU A 391 -7.47 -12.45 -8.20
CA GLU A 391 -8.10 -12.93 -9.43
C GLU A 391 -9.59 -13.21 -9.21
N GLU A 392 -9.96 -13.85 -8.10
CA GLU A 392 -11.37 -14.08 -7.74
C GLU A 392 -12.14 -12.78 -7.47
N ALA A 393 -11.52 -11.83 -6.75
CA ALA A 393 -12.16 -10.57 -6.40
C ALA A 393 -12.41 -9.67 -7.63
N THR A 394 -11.47 -9.67 -8.57
CA THR A 394 -11.47 -8.80 -9.76
C THR A 394 -12.05 -9.46 -11.01
N GLY A 395 -12.04 -10.78 -11.07
CA GLY A 395 -12.38 -11.55 -12.27
C GLY A 395 -11.33 -11.46 -13.38
N MET A 396 -10.13 -10.93 -13.10
CA MET A 396 -9.03 -10.76 -14.07
C MET A 396 -7.88 -11.71 -13.76
N ASN A 397 -7.15 -12.12 -14.80
CA ASN A 397 -5.87 -12.78 -14.58
C ASN A 397 -4.89 -11.79 -13.92
N PHE A 398 -4.14 -12.26 -12.93
CA PHE A 398 -3.28 -11.37 -12.15
C PHE A 398 -2.16 -10.74 -12.98
N ASN A 399 -1.58 -11.44 -13.95
CA ASN A 399 -0.54 -10.86 -14.79
C ASN A 399 -1.10 -9.75 -15.69
N GLU A 400 -2.31 -9.93 -16.21
CA GLU A 400 -3.00 -8.88 -16.99
C GLU A 400 -3.34 -7.67 -16.13
N LEU A 401 -3.86 -7.90 -14.92
CA LEU A 401 -4.17 -6.85 -13.95
C LEU A 401 -2.91 -6.10 -13.50
N PHE A 402 -1.82 -6.83 -13.23
CA PHE A 402 -0.56 -6.25 -12.80
C PHE A 402 0.13 -5.47 -13.93
N LEU A 403 -0.01 -5.93 -15.18
CA LEU A 403 0.37 -5.16 -16.35
C LEU A 403 -0.42 -3.86 -16.44
N ASP A 404 -1.73 -3.94 -16.28
CA ASP A 404 -2.63 -2.79 -16.29
C ASP A 404 -2.22 -1.77 -15.20
N PHE A 405 -1.97 -2.26 -13.99
CA PHE A 405 -1.44 -1.46 -12.87
C PHE A 405 -0.09 -0.81 -13.20
N THR A 406 0.82 -1.55 -13.84
CA THR A 406 2.12 -0.99 -14.17
C THR A 406 2.03 0.08 -15.26
N LYS A 407 1.17 -0.13 -16.27
CA LYS A 407 0.85 0.91 -17.27
C LYS A 407 0.27 2.14 -16.58
N MET A 408 -0.61 1.95 -15.60
CA MET A 408 -1.19 3.05 -14.83
C MET A 408 -0.11 3.90 -14.16
N ILE A 409 0.87 3.30 -13.49
CA ILE A 409 1.97 4.02 -12.82
C ILE A 409 2.70 4.96 -13.77
N LEU A 410 2.85 4.57 -15.03
CA LEU A 410 3.62 5.31 -16.02
C LEU A 410 2.83 6.36 -16.77
N LEU A 411 1.55 6.06 -17.03
CA LEU A 411 0.70 6.86 -17.92
C LEU A 411 -0.14 7.87 -17.15
N THR A 412 -0.42 7.61 -15.88
CA THR A 412 -1.25 8.49 -15.05
C THR A 412 -0.62 9.87 -14.91
N GLY A 413 -1.43 10.89 -15.16
CA GLY A 413 -1.02 12.29 -15.04
C GLY A 413 -0.09 12.81 -16.13
N ARG A 414 0.15 12.02 -17.17
CA ARG A 414 1.05 12.40 -18.28
C ARG A 414 0.33 12.95 -19.52
N GLY A 415 -1.00 12.92 -19.55
CA GLY A 415 -1.78 13.32 -20.73
C GLY A 415 -1.61 12.39 -21.94
N VAL A 416 -1.14 11.15 -21.70
CA VAL A 416 -0.83 10.17 -22.75
C VAL A 416 -2.10 9.47 -23.27
N THR A 417 -3.04 9.19 -22.38
CA THR A 417 -4.24 8.40 -22.66
C THR A 417 -5.43 8.90 -21.84
N ASN A 418 -6.62 8.75 -22.39
CA ASN A 418 -7.89 8.98 -21.69
C ASN A 418 -8.51 7.66 -21.19
N ASP A 419 -7.83 6.54 -21.38
CA ASP A 419 -8.26 5.25 -20.82
C ASP A 419 -8.14 5.29 -19.29
N THR A 420 -9.28 5.27 -18.61
CA THR A 420 -9.37 5.35 -17.15
C THR A 420 -8.75 4.15 -16.43
N ARG A 421 -8.38 3.08 -17.17
CA ARG A 421 -7.57 1.98 -16.64
C ARG A 421 -6.13 2.38 -16.37
N TYR A 422 -5.63 3.38 -17.11
CA TYR A 422 -4.22 3.77 -17.16
C TYR A 422 -3.98 5.22 -16.79
N ASN A 423 -5.03 6.05 -16.79
CA ASN A 423 -4.99 7.43 -16.34
C ASN A 423 -6.00 7.61 -15.20
N ILE A 424 -5.52 7.48 -13.96
CA ILE A 424 -6.32 7.60 -12.74
C ILE A 424 -6.32 9.06 -12.28
N GLU A 425 -7.44 9.75 -12.43
CA GLU A 425 -7.56 11.18 -12.09
C GLU A 425 -7.24 11.43 -10.60
N GLU A 426 -7.67 10.51 -9.73
CA GLU A 426 -7.50 10.61 -8.28
C GLU A 426 -6.04 10.61 -7.83
N PHE A 427 -5.14 10.06 -8.64
CA PHE A 427 -3.70 10.03 -8.37
C PHE A 427 -2.97 11.25 -8.96
N ASN A 428 -3.65 12.13 -9.69
CA ASN A 428 -3.05 13.28 -10.34
C ASN A 428 -3.70 14.60 -9.94
N TYR A 429 -4.31 14.67 -8.76
CA TYR A 429 -4.81 15.93 -8.25
C TYR A 429 -3.67 16.96 -8.08
N PRO A 430 -3.91 18.25 -8.43
CA PRO A 430 -2.93 19.30 -8.21
C PRO A 430 -2.63 19.47 -6.72
N GLU A 431 -1.37 19.71 -6.39
CA GLU A 431 -0.94 20.00 -5.01
C GLU A 431 -1.76 21.16 -4.41
N GLY A 432 -2.16 21.00 -3.14
CA GLY A 432 -3.00 21.96 -2.44
C GLY A 432 -4.51 21.89 -2.75
N SER A 433 -4.94 21.05 -3.71
CA SER A 433 -6.36 20.79 -3.92
C SER A 433 -6.95 19.88 -2.83
N GLU A 434 -8.28 19.92 -2.67
CA GLU A 434 -8.99 19.01 -1.75
C GLU A 434 -8.73 17.53 -2.10
N GLY A 435 -8.73 17.21 -3.39
CA GLY A 435 -8.42 15.87 -3.88
C GLY A 435 -6.99 15.43 -3.52
N PHE A 436 -6.01 16.34 -3.63
CA PHE A 436 -4.63 16.05 -3.22
C PHE A 436 -4.54 15.82 -1.71
N ASN A 437 -5.16 16.67 -0.90
CA ASN A 437 -5.16 16.53 0.56
C ASN A 437 -5.80 15.21 1.00
N ARG A 438 -6.84 14.76 0.30
CA ARG A 438 -7.48 13.46 0.56
C ARG A 438 -6.65 12.28 0.05
N ASN A 439 -5.98 12.42 -1.10
CA ASN A 439 -5.21 11.33 -1.70
C ASN A 439 -3.84 11.14 -1.02
N GLY A 440 -3.26 12.23 -0.53
CA GLY A 440 -1.95 12.30 0.11
C GLY A 440 -0.78 12.49 -0.87
N PHE A 441 -0.99 12.35 -2.18
CA PHE A 441 0.09 12.43 -3.17
C PHE A 441 -0.41 12.79 -4.58
N ASN A 442 0.52 13.24 -5.43
CA ASN A 442 0.40 13.25 -6.88
C ASN A 442 1.42 12.24 -7.44
N LEU A 443 0.96 11.20 -8.13
CA LEU A 443 1.80 10.07 -8.54
C LEU A 443 2.88 10.48 -9.54
N ALA A 444 2.52 11.29 -10.55
CA ALA A 444 3.46 11.76 -11.55
C ALA A 444 4.56 12.61 -10.91
N SER A 445 4.18 13.51 -9.98
CA SER A 445 5.13 14.34 -9.23
C SER A 445 6.06 13.51 -8.35
N VAL A 446 5.55 12.55 -7.58
CA VAL A 446 6.37 11.69 -6.71
C VAL A 446 7.38 10.89 -7.52
N ILE A 447 6.97 10.36 -8.66
CA ILE A 447 7.85 9.63 -9.59
C ILE A 447 8.93 10.57 -10.15
N ASP A 448 8.54 11.74 -10.65
CA ASP A 448 9.47 12.72 -11.22
C ASP A 448 10.49 13.21 -10.19
N GLU A 449 10.04 13.47 -8.96
CA GLU A 449 10.90 13.85 -7.86
C GLU A 449 11.91 12.76 -7.52
N ALA A 450 11.44 11.53 -7.29
CA ALA A 450 12.28 10.38 -6.96
C ALA A 450 13.39 10.16 -8.00
N TYR A 451 13.06 10.32 -9.29
CA TYR A 451 14.04 10.15 -10.38
C TYR A 451 14.88 11.40 -10.66
N SER A 452 14.48 12.59 -10.24
CA SER A 452 15.30 13.80 -10.34
C SER A 452 16.50 13.78 -9.38
N TYR A 453 16.35 13.13 -8.22
CA TYR A 453 17.40 13.01 -7.19
C TYR A 453 18.41 11.88 -7.48
N ALA A 454 17.99 10.84 -8.20
CA ALA A 454 18.91 9.83 -8.71
C ALA A 454 19.73 10.46 -9.84
N ALA A 455 20.97 10.87 -9.57
CA ALA A 455 21.87 11.60 -10.49
C ALA A 455 22.32 10.82 -11.75
N MET A 456 21.45 10.00 -12.35
CA MET A 456 21.72 9.24 -13.56
C MET A 456 20.62 9.49 -14.59
N ASN A 457 21.03 9.98 -15.75
CA ASN A 457 20.21 10.30 -16.92
C ASN A 457 19.39 9.13 -17.52
N ASN A 458 19.18 7.99 -16.85
CA ASN A 458 18.58 6.80 -17.47
C ASN A 458 17.79 5.93 -16.48
N SER A 459 16.58 6.36 -16.11
CA SER A 459 15.79 5.64 -15.09
C SER A 459 14.95 4.51 -15.71
N PHE A 460 15.22 3.27 -15.29
CA PHE A 460 14.50 2.06 -15.70
C PHE A 460 13.54 1.59 -14.60
N ILE A 461 12.29 1.37 -14.95
CA ILE A 461 11.27 0.70 -14.13
C ILE A 461 11.05 -0.68 -14.74
N THR A 462 11.29 -1.78 -14.02
CA THR A 462 11.07 -3.13 -14.56
C THR A 462 10.04 -3.86 -13.70
N SER A 463 8.87 -4.21 -14.21
CA SER A 463 7.91 -5.02 -13.44
C SER A 463 8.01 -6.50 -13.71
N SER A 464 7.67 -7.31 -12.71
CA SER A 464 7.60 -8.77 -12.83
C SER A 464 6.30 -9.29 -12.23
N GLY A 465 5.43 -9.86 -13.06
CA GLY A 465 4.26 -10.62 -12.64
C GLY A 465 4.60 -12.10 -12.56
N TYR A 466 4.39 -12.70 -11.38
CA TYR A 466 4.60 -14.13 -11.16
C TYR A 466 3.26 -14.85 -11.12
N ASN A 467 3.10 -15.91 -11.90
CA ASN A 467 2.15 -16.97 -11.59
C ASN A 467 2.88 -18.32 -11.58
N ASN A 468 2.32 -19.33 -10.89
CA ASN A 468 2.92 -20.66 -10.69
C ASN A 468 3.23 -21.45 -11.99
N LYS A 469 3.05 -20.86 -13.18
CA LYS A 469 3.31 -21.45 -14.51
C LYS A 469 4.06 -20.53 -15.48
N THR A 470 4.12 -19.22 -15.24
CA THR A 470 4.65 -18.23 -16.20
C THR A 470 5.05 -16.93 -15.48
N LEU A 471 6.24 -16.41 -15.76
CA LEU A 471 6.74 -15.13 -15.29
C LEU A 471 6.60 -14.16 -16.46
N SER A 472 5.72 -13.19 -16.31
CA SER A 472 5.60 -12.11 -17.28
C SER A 472 6.38 -10.93 -16.74
N MET A 473 7.51 -10.61 -17.35
CA MET A 473 8.23 -9.38 -17.03
C MET A 473 7.77 -8.27 -17.98
N TYR A 474 7.62 -7.07 -17.46
CA TYR A 474 7.35 -5.89 -18.26
C TYR A 474 8.49 -4.92 -17.98
N GLY A 475 9.19 -4.48 -19.01
CA GLY A 475 10.33 -3.57 -18.86
C GLY A 475 9.93 -2.17 -19.31
N PHE A 476 10.13 -1.18 -18.47
CA PHE A 476 9.83 0.20 -18.77
C PHE A 476 11.09 1.03 -18.64
N ALA A 477 11.28 1.95 -19.57
CA ALA A 477 12.39 2.88 -19.58
C ALA A 477 11.80 4.28 -19.58
N ILE A 478 11.95 5.00 -18.47
CA ILE A 478 11.66 6.44 -18.45
C ILE A 478 12.98 7.13 -18.74
N THR A 479 13.21 7.44 -20.01
CA THR A 479 14.30 8.33 -20.41
C THR A 479 13.73 9.71 -20.62
N LYS A 480 14.21 10.70 -19.86
CA LYS A 480 14.08 12.10 -20.26
C LYS A 480 15.18 12.39 -21.27
N TRP A 481 14.92 12.08 -22.55
CA TRP A 481 15.91 12.28 -23.61
C TRP A 481 15.69 13.62 -24.30
N ASN A 482 16.58 14.57 -24.03
CA ASN A 482 16.58 15.89 -24.67
C ASN A 482 17.43 15.88 -25.96
N GLY A 483 17.18 14.93 -26.87
CA GLY A 483 17.92 14.80 -28.13
C GLY A 483 17.09 14.15 -29.23
N VAL A 484 17.64 14.10 -30.44
CA VAL A 484 17.05 13.35 -31.56
C VAL A 484 17.75 11.99 -31.62
N PHE A 485 17.04 10.92 -31.93
CA PHE A 485 17.65 9.62 -32.20
C PHE A 485 17.10 9.09 -33.50
N ASN A 486 17.95 8.39 -34.25
CA ASN A 486 17.57 7.82 -35.54
C ASN A 486 17.27 6.32 -35.42
N GLU A 487 17.71 5.69 -34.32
CA GLU A 487 17.49 4.28 -34.06
C GLU A 487 17.36 4.02 -32.55
N LEU A 488 16.33 3.25 -32.18
CA LEU A 488 16.18 2.63 -30.87
C LEU A 488 16.32 1.13 -31.08
N THR A 489 17.29 0.51 -30.41
CA THR A 489 17.47 -0.94 -30.41
C THR A 489 17.05 -1.52 -29.06
N LEU A 490 16.10 -2.43 -29.08
CA LEU A 490 15.83 -3.32 -27.94
C LEU A 490 16.53 -4.66 -28.16
N ALA A 491 17.29 -5.13 -27.16
CA ALA A 491 17.89 -6.46 -27.16
C ALA A 491 17.41 -7.24 -25.92
N GLY A 492 16.81 -8.40 -26.16
CA GLY A 492 16.45 -9.39 -25.14
C GLY A 492 17.21 -10.69 -25.37
N ASN A 493 17.38 -11.49 -24.33
CA ASN A 493 17.88 -12.87 -24.47
C ASN A 493 16.79 -13.78 -25.05
N LYS A 494 17.17 -15.02 -25.40
CA LYS A 494 16.38 -16.05 -26.12
C LYS A 494 15.00 -16.38 -25.54
N GLU A 495 14.65 -15.83 -24.37
CA GLU A 495 13.51 -16.21 -23.56
C GLU A 495 12.60 -15.02 -23.20
N GLY A 496 12.75 -13.86 -23.85
CA GLY A 496 11.91 -12.67 -23.64
C GLY A 496 11.48 -12.01 -24.96
N ILE A 497 10.17 -12.00 -25.24
CA ILE A 497 9.60 -11.31 -26.41
C ILE A 497 9.44 -9.83 -26.08
N ALA A 498 10.34 -8.96 -26.56
CA ALA A 498 10.21 -7.51 -26.44
C ALA A 498 8.91 -7.00 -27.13
N GLY A 499 8.33 -5.87 -26.74
CA GLY A 499 7.15 -5.28 -27.42
C GLY A 499 7.02 -3.82 -27.07
N ILE A 500 7.12 -2.86 -28.00
CA ILE A 500 7.08 -1.42 -27.66
C ILE A 500 5.65 -0.87 -27.67
N TYR A 501 5.17 -0.41 -26.51
CA TYR A 501 3.79 0.07 -26.38
C TYR A 501 3.65 1.58 -26.59
N TYR A 502 4.67 2.37 -26.23
CA TYR A 502 4.59 3.82 -26.34
C TYR A 502 5.98 4.46 -26.42
N ALA A 503 6.09 5.44 -27.30
CA ALA A 503 7.15 6.42 -27.38
C ALA A 503 6.47 7.79 -27.54
N TRP A 504 6.57 8.64 -26.51
CA TRP A 504 6.27 10.07 -26.61
C TRP A 504 7.51 10.75 -27.04
#